data_AF-A0A7J5EER2-F1
#
_entry.id   AF-A0A7J5EER2-F1
#
_cell.length_a   1.000
_cell.length_b   1.000
_cell.length_c   1.000
_cell.angle_alpha   90.00
_cell.angle_beta   90.00
_cell.angle_gamma   90.00
#
_symmetry.space_group_name_H-M   'P 1'
#
loop_
_entity.id
_entity.type
_entity.pdbx_description
1 polymer ?
#
loop_
_entity_poly.entity_id
_entity_poly.type
_entity_poly.pdbx_seq_one_letter_code
_entity_poly.pdbx_strand_id
1 'polypeptide(L)' 'MKSHSKEELLLKLASRVKELRLERNLTQEDAYNDTGIHFGRIERGKRDVSFSSLKNICDYFEISLEEFFSKGFDEDKSLK' A
#
# COMPACT_ATOMS: atom_id res chain seq x y z
N MET A 1 -18.82 15.34 5.29
CA MET A 1 -17.75 14.40 4.93
C MET A 1 -17.68 13.37 6.06
N LYS A 2 -17.80 12.07 5.77
CA LYS A 2 -17.56 11.05 6.80
C LYS A 2 -16.06 11.09 7.13
N SER A 3 -15.72 11.15 8.41
CA SER A 3 -14.33 11.13 8.86
C SER A 3 -13.86 9.68 8.91
N HIS A 4 -12.87 9.32 8.11
CA HIS A 4 -12.12 8.08 8.31
C HIS A 4 -11.16 8.24 9.48
N SER A 5 -10.98 7.18 10.27
CA SER A 5 -9.89 7.20 11.24
C SER A 5 -8.54 7.15 10.52
N LYS A 6 -7.51 7.68 11.14
CA LYS A 6 -6.15 7.61 10.60
C LYS A 6 -5.75 6.14 10.41
N GLU A 7 -6.10 5.30 11.36
CA GLU A 7 -5.82 3.86 11.35
C GLU A 7 -6.48 3.17 10.14
N GLU A 8 -7.74 3.48 9.81
CA GLU A 8 -8.42 2.94 8.64
C GLU A 8 -7.70 3.28 7.33
N LEU A 9 -7.28 4.55 7.17
CA LEU A 9 -6.56 5.00 5.97
C LEU A 9 -5.22 4.29 5.82
N LEU A 10 -4.48 4.12 6.92
CA LEU A 10 -3.21 3.41 6.92
C LEU A 10 -3.36 1.92 6.62
N LEU A 11 -4.42 1.27 7.12
CA LEU A 11 -4.70 -0.13 6.82
C LEU A 11 -5.09 -0.34 5.36
N LYS A 12 -5.84 0.59 4.75
CA LYS A 12 -6.16 0.55 3.31
C LYS A 12 -4.89 0.65 2.45
N LEU A 13 -4.04 1.63 2.73
CA LEU A 13 -2.75 1.79 2.05
C LEU A 13 -1.86 0.55 2.23
N ALA A 14 -1.74 0.04 3.46
CA ALA A 14 -0.97 -1.16 3.76
C ALA A 14 -1.46 -2.38 3.00
N SER A 15 -2.78 -2.54 2.90
CA SER A 15 -3.41 -3.63 2.15
C SER A 15 -3.12 -3.53 0.66
N ARG A 16 -3.19 -2.32 0.07
CA ARG A 16 -2.86 -2.09 -1.34
C ARG A 16 -1.41 -2.46 -1.67
N VAL A 17 -0.46 -2.06 -0.81
CA VAL A 17 0.96 -2.41 -0.97
C VAL A 17 1.17 -3.94 -0.89
N LYS A 18 0.51 -4.60 0.07
CA LYS A 18 0.60 -6.05 0.24
C LYS A 18 0.02 -6.80 -0.96
N GLU A 19 -1.12 -6.36 -1.48
CA GLU A 19 -1.75 -6.93 -2.67
C GLU A 19 -0.79 -6.91 -3.87
N LEU A 20 -0.22 -5.74 -4.18
CA LEU A 20 0.74 -5.58 -5.29
C LEU A 20 1.98 -6.46 -5.13
N ARG A 21 2.47 -6.65 -3.91
CA ARG A 21 3.60 -7.55 -3.65
C ARG A 21 3.22 -9.02 -3.92
N LEU A 22 2.05 -9.44 -3.44
CA LEU A 22 1.56 -10.82 -3.60
C LEU A 22 1.19 -11.14 -5.05
N GLU A 23 0.64 -10.18 -5.80
CA GLU A 23 0.38 -10.31 -7.25
C GLU A 23 1.65 -10.64 -8.05
N ARG A 24 2.83 -10.22 -7.55
CA ARG A 24 4.15 -10.53 -8.13
C ARG A 24 4.85 -11.73 -7.50
N ASN A 25 4.20 -12.46 -6.60
CA ASN A 25 4.76 -13.60 -5.87
C ASN A 25 6.05 -13.29 -5.06
N LEU A 26 6.20 -12.04 -4.61
CA LEU A 26 7.37 -11.60 -3.87
C LEU A 26 7.18 -11.81 -2.37
N THR A 27 8.23 -12.23 -1.66
CA THR A 27 8.27 -12.12 -0.19
C THR A 27 8.60 -10.70 0.26
N GLN A 28 8.44 -10.40 1.55
CA GLN A 28 8.88 -9.11 2.10
C GLN A 28 10.41 -8.96 2.05
N GLU A 29 11.14 -10.07 2.10
CA GLU A 29 12.60 -10.10 1.99
C GLU A 29 13.06 -9.80 0.57
N ASP A 30 12.43 -10.40 -0.45
CA ASP A 30 12.72 -10.12 -1.85
C ASP A 30 12.53 -8.62 -2.15
N ALA A 31 11.37 -8.07 -1.79
CA ALA A 31 11.09 -6.65 -2.01
C ALA A 31 12.05 -5.73 -1.24
N TYR A 32 12.53 -6.14 -0.06
CA TYR A 32 13.55 -5.38 0.66
C TYR A 32 14.91 -5.44 -0.06
N ASN A 33 15.31 -6.61 -0.55
CA ASN A 33 16.58 -6.78 -1.27
C ASN A 33 16.61 -5.94 -2.56
N ASP A 34 15.47 -5.82 -3.24
CA ASP A 34 15.37 -5.07 -4.50
C ASP A 34 15.28 -3.55 -4.31
N THR A 35 14.67 -3.09 -3.21
CA THR A 35 14.32 -1.66 -3.04
C THR A 35 14.97 -0.97 -1.85
N GLY A 36 15.51 -1.73 -0.89
CA GLY A 36 15.91 -1.23 0.42
C GLY A 36 14.74 -0.79 1.32
N ILE A 37 13.49 -1.00 0.90
CA ILE A 37 12.30 -0.58 1.65
C ILE A 37 11.80 -1.73 2.52
N HIS A 38 11.57 -1.46 3.81
CA HIS A 38 11.01 -2.46 4.72
C HIS A 38 9.49 -2.60 4.54
N PHE A 39 9.05 -3.40 3.56
CA PHE A 39 7.62 -3.65 3.28
C PHE A 39 6.86 -4.13 4.53
N GLY A 40 7.45 -4.96 5.37
CA GLY A 40 6.81 -5.40 6.63
C GLY A 40 6.48 -4.27 7.62
N ARG A 41 7.15 -3.11 7.56
CA ARG A 41 6.77 -1.93 8.36
C ARG A 41 5.56 -1.21 7.78
N ILE A 42 5.44 -1.21 6.45
CA ILE A 42 4.37 -0.56 5.70
C ILE A 42 3.08 -1.40 5.78
N GLU A 43 3.18 -2.70 5.51
CA GLU A 43 2.04 -3.64 5.48
C GLU A 43 1.35 -3.83 6.84
N ARG A 44 1.94 -3.31 7.93
CA ARG A 44 1.30 -3.29 9.25
C ARG A 44 0.33 -2.12 9.44
N GLY A 45 0.33 -1.11 8.57
CA GLY A 45 -0.57 0.04 8.64
C GLY A 45 -0.45 0.87 9.93
N LYS A 46 0.72 0.87 10.58
CA LYS A 46 0.93 1.59 11.86
C LYS A 46 1.51 3.00 11.71
N ARG A 47 2.08 3.32 10.56
CA ARG A 47 2.75 4.60 10.29
C ARG A 47 2.48 5.00 8.84
N ASP A 48 2.43 6.31 8.61
CA ASP A 48 2.36 6.86 7.26
C ASP A 48 3.59 6.49 6.44
N VAL A 49 3.37 6.36 5.13
CA VAL A 49 4.43 6.22 4.14
C VAL A 49 4.69 7.60 3.56
N SER A 50 5.97 7.98 3.43
CA SER A 50 6.30 9.24 2.76
C SER A 50 5.90 9.17 1.29
N PHE A 51 5.61 10.32 0.68
CA PHE A 51 5.30 10.37 -0.75
C PHE A 51 6.44 9.79 -1.62
N SER A 52 7.70 10.05 -1.27
CA SER A 52 8.85 9.50 -1.99
C SER A 52 8.93 7.97 -1.89
N SER A 53 8.69 7.39 -0.70
CA SER A 53 8.63 5.93 -0.56
C SER A 53 7.45 5.34 -1.33
N LEU A 54 6.29 6.01 -1.34
CA LEU A 54 5.15 5.57 -2.13
C LEU A 54 5.48 5.56 -3.64
N LYS A 55 6.13 6.62 -4.14
CA LYS A 55 6.56 6.69 -5.54
C LYS A 55 7.54 5.57 -5.90
N ASN A 56 8.53 5.31 -5.04
CA ASN A 56 9.48 4.22 -5.24
C ASN A 56 8.78 2.84 -5.24
N ILE A 57 7.76 2.64 -4.41
CA ILE A 57 6.95 1.41 -4.41
C ILE A 57 6.18 1.27 -5.72
N CYS A 58 5.58 2.35 -6.22
CA CYS A 58 4.88 2.34 -7.51
C CYS A 58 5.84 2.02 -8.66
N ASP A 59 7.03 2.62 -8.66
CA ASP A 59 8.06 2.38 -9.67
C ASP A 59 8.58 0.94 -9.64
N TYR A 60 8.83 0.40 -8.44
CA TYR A 60 9.21 -1.00 -8.27
C TYR A 60 8.15 -1.98 -8.80
N PHE A 61 6.88 -1.59 -8.68
CA PHE A 61 5.75 -2.33 -9.22
C PHE A 61 5.40 -1.95 -10.65
N GLU A 62 6.12 -1.06 -11.33
CA GLU A 62 5.82 -0.64 -12.70
C GLU A 62 4.37 -0.14 -12.88
N ILE A 63 3.82 0.52 -11.86
CA ILE A 63 2.49 1.13 -11.90
C ILE A 63 2.57 2.64 -11.68
N SER A 64 1.60 3.36 -12.20
CA SER A 64 1.38 4.77 -11.90
C SER A 64 0.76 4.97 -10.51
N LEU A 65 0.85 6.20 -9.99
CA LEU A 65 0.12 6.60 -8.77
C LEU A 65 -1.41 6.51 -8.98
N GLU A 66 -1.89 6.78 -10.19
CA GLU A 66 -3.31 6.65 -10.53
C GLU A 66 -3.77 5.19 -10.37
N GLU A 67 -3.01 4.24 -10.93
CA GLU A 67 -3.29 2.80 -10.77
C GLU A 67 -3.13 2.32 -9.33
N PHE A 68 -2.22 2.91 -8.56
CA PHE A 68 -2.09 2.61 -7.14
C PHE A 68 -3.40 2.94 -6.40
N PHE A 69 -3.97 4.12 -6.65
CA PHE A 69 -5.18 4.61 -5.97
C PHE A 69 -6.51 4.21 -6.62
N SER A 70 -6.51 3.48 -7.75
CA SER A 70 -7.72 3.11 -8.49
C SER A 70 -8.63 2.10 -7.80
N LYS A 71 -8.12 1.35 -6.80
CA LYS A 71 -8.91 0.37 -6.01
C LYS A 71 -8.44 0.32 -4.55
N GLY A 72 -9.33 -0.14 -3.67
CA GLY A 72 -9.02 -0.36 -2.24
C GLY A 72 -9.16 0.88 -1.35
N PHE A 73 -9.49 2.04 -1.93
CA PHE A 73 -9.67 3.30 -1.19
C PHE A 73 -11.13 3.74 -1.06
N ASP A 74 -12.04 3.18 -1.85
CA ASP A 74 -13.48 3.49 -1.79
C ASP A 74 -14.16 3.02 -0.48
N GLU A 75 -15.36 3.54 -0.21
CA GLU A 75 -16.19 3.04 0.88
C GLU A 75 -16.60 1.59 0.59
N ASP A 76 -16.39 0.69 1.56
CA ASP A 76 -16.92 -0.66 1.49
C ASP A 76 -18.45 -0.60 1.53
N LYS A 77 -19.09 -0.80 0.37
CA LYS A 77 -20.56 -0.76 0.22
C LYS A 77 -21.23 -2.03 0.76
N SER A 78 -20.49 -2.99 1.32
CA SER A 78 -21.03 -4.26 1.84
C SER A 78 -21.76 -4.13 3.18
N LEU A 79 -21.77 -2.95 3.79
CA LEU A 79 -22.61 -2.62 4.95
C LEU A 79 -23.75 -1.68 4.52
N LYS A 80 -24.71 -2.22 3.78
CA LYS A 80 -26.08 -1.68 3.66
C LYS A 80 -27.08 -2.78 3.93
#